data_AF-A0A1E1K064-F1
#
_entry.id   AF-A0A1E1K064-F1
#
_cell.length_a   1.000
_cell.length_b   1.000
_cell.length_c   1.000
_cell.angle_alpha   90.00
_cell.angle_beta   90.00
_cell.angle_gamma   90.00
#
_symmetry.space_group_name_H-M   'P 1'
#
loop_
_entity.id
_entity.type
_entity.pdbx_description
1 polymer ?
#
loop_
_entity_poly.entity_id
_entity_poly.type
_entity_poly.pdbx_seq_one_letter_code
_entity_poly.pdbx_strand_id
1 'polypeptide(L)'
;MPVSENNAQQCKISIGGCDTELSVSTIEFYLASKDPYRVVAGQDEYPTPWPYNRNCYGVSKYTRDMFHRIESAYGAVLVRYGITVLCISFESIAPLNSGSEVYIDTIVLISHDEDSSSWHLAADEVQALVDEEVLRTQPKKENRIRIELRNPTKWYRGRSSAVSPGTEEHSALLSTVETMKSKAEEACLEHLTNITWVLRCPLIPYCAKPSVPTVMVAIKPGSKGQWGHIEEQLRLALCTVSEGDVDVKLELVAGALLPNLSNGSQYSLSQVNSDHWCPPYTGASIGVRGSREAGSIGPWVHFHDKGFLTTHHVAAAHRVVSPADGPPLKRLYAEIGINRKEKKARKPPIVDYPAPLDTAQTKERYETYAKRFPDNAAKDPEDLKNMDDLYDSGGLGTVLESSGYYRKNKEGRRMDWAFIRLNVQNQHMFGENTTATGPNGTLCHTYT
;
A
#
# COMPACT_ATOMS: atom_id res chain seq x y z
N MET A 1 46.00 3.21 -40.59
CA MET A 1 45.08 2.07 -40.53
C MET A 1 45.07 1.55 -39.09
N PRO A 2 43.90 1.45 -38.45
CA PRO A 2 43.73 1.18 -37.01
C PRO A 2 43.21 -0.26 -36.73
N VAL A 3 42.66 -0.43 -35.52
CA VAL A 3 41.92 -1.56 -34.87
C VAL A 3 42.83 -2.65 -34.26
N SER A 4 42.72 -3.09 -33.00
CA SER A 4 41.61 -3.08 -32.03
C SER A 4 42.13 -3.24 -30.59
N GLU A 5 41.66 -2.45 -29.63
CA GLU A 5 41.54 -2.91 -28.23
C GLU A 5 40.14 -2.54 -27.71
N ASN A 6 39.48 -3.57 -27.18
CA ASN A 6 38.07 -3.61 -26.92
C ASN A 6 37.68 -2.85 -25.66
N ASN A 7 36.61 -2.06 -25.81
CA ASN A 7 35.79 -1.52 -24.76
C ASN A 7 35.23 -2.63 -23.85
N ALA A 8 35.69 -2.68 -22.61
CA ALA A 8 34.94 -3.26 -21.49
C ALA A 8 34.34 -2.09 -20.70
N GLN A 9 33.22 -1.59 -21.20
CA GLN A 9 32.43 -0.56 -20.54
C GLN A 9 31.76 -1.19 -19.32
N GLN A 10 32.31 -0.92 -18.14
CA GLN A 10 31.69 -1.21 -16.85
C GLN A 10 30.29 -0.59 -16.84
N CYS A 11 29.25 -1.42 -16.97
CA CYS A 11 27.88 -1.04 -16.67
C CYS A 11 27.74 -0.91 -15.15
N LYS A 12 28.22 0.21 -14.60
CA LYS A 12 27.72 0.69 -13.30
C LYS A 12 26.29 1.14 -13.53
N ILE A 13 25.32 0.31 -13.16
CA ILE A 13 23.94 0.78 -12.92
C ILE A 13 24.03 1.71 -11.71
N SER A 14 24.23 3.00 -11.99
CA SER A 14 24.14 4.08 -11.03
C SER A 14 22.71 4.14 -10.52
N ILE A 15 22.48 3.63 -9.30
CA ILE A 15 21.32 4.02 -8.51
C ILE A 15 21.67 5.41 -7.99
N GLY A 16 21.35 6.44 -8.79
CA GLY A 16 21.69 7.83 -8.48
C GLY A 16 20.95 8.32 -7.24
N GLY A 17 21.55 8.11 -6.07
CA GLY A 17 20.94 8.34 -4.75
C GLY A 17 21.17 9.72 -4.14
N CYS A 18 22.29 10.38 -4.39
CA CYS A 18 22.55 11.69 -3.80
C CYS A 18 23.58 12.47 -4.62
N ASP A 19 23.32 13.75 -4.87
CA ASP A 19 24.36 14.71 -5.24
C ASP A 19 24.74 15.45 -3.95
N THR A 20 25.88 15.08 -3.37
CA THR A 20 26.33 15.48 -2.03
C THR A 20 26.56 16.98 -1.90
N GLU A 21 26.60 17.73 -3.00
CA GLU A 21 26.74 19.19 -2.99
C GLU A 21 25.41 19.95 -2.92
N LEU A 22 24.25 19.31 -3.15
CA LEU A 22 22.95 20.00 -3.29
C LEU A 22 21.81 19.47 -2.41
N SER A 23 22.02 18.44 -1.59
CA SER A 23 20.96 17.80 -0.76
C SER A 23 19.73 17.31 -1.55
N VAL A 24 19.92 17.05 -2.85
CA VAL A 24 18.86 16.57 -3.74
C VAL A 24 18.80 15.05 -3.68
N SER A 25 17.62 14.52 -3.34
CA SER A 25 17.35 13.07 -3.30
C SER A 25 16.00 12.76 -3.95
N THR A 26 15.69 11.49 -4.21
CA THR A 26 14.32 11.11 -4.59
C THR A 26 13.39 11.18 -3.37
N ILE A 27 12.08 11.36 -3.58
CA ILE A 27 11.13 11.35 -2.46
C ILE A 27 11.15 10.01 -1.71
N GLU A 28 11.32 8.90 -2.42
CA GLU A 28 11.48 7.57 -1.84
C GLU A 28 12.69 7.51 -0.90
N PHE A 29 13.83 7.98 -1.38
CA PHE A 29 15.06 8.01 -0.61
C PHE A 29 14.90 8.87 0.65
N TYR A 30 14.31 10.06 0.50
CA TYR A 30 14.06 10.96 1.62
C TYR A 30 13.12 10.35 2.67
N LEU A 31 12.13 9.58 2.26
CA LEU A 31 11.23 8.90 3.19
C LEU A 31 11.91 7.78 3.95
N ALA A 32 12.69 6.98 3.23
CA ALA A 32 13.43 5.88 3.81
C ALA A 32 14.48 6.36 4.82
N SER A 33 15.11 7.50 4.58
CA SER A 33 16.14 8.07 5.48
C SER A 33 15.60 8.53 6.83
N LYS A 34 14.29 8.79 6.94
CA LYS A 34 13.63 9.20 8.19
C LYS A 34 13.36 8.05 9.16
N ASP A 35 13.56 6.79 8.74
CA ASP A 35 13.29 5.62 9.57
C ASP A 35 14.59 5.02 10.15
N PRO A 36 15.00 5.38 11.37
CA PRO A 36 16.24 4.88 11.97
C PRO A 36 16.14 3.40 12.37
N TYR A 37 14.95 2.82 12.33
CA TYR A 37 14.67 1.44 12.75
C TYR A 37 14.55 0.49 11.56
N ARG A 38 14.94 0.96 10.37
CA ARG A 38 15.00 0.18 9.15
C ARG A 38 16.22 0.61 8.35
N VAL A 39 17.26 -0.20 8.36
CA VAL A 39 18.56 0.15 7.77
C VAL A 39 18.98 -0.90 6.76
N VAL A 40 19.49 -0.47 5.62
CA VAL A 40 20.07 -1.34 4.59
C VAL A 40 21.57 -1.11 4.54
N ALA A 41 22.33 -2.14 4.18
CA ALA A 41 23.76 -2.02 3.95
C ALA A 41 24.09 -1.13 2.74
N GLY A 42 25.12 -0.31 2.87
CA GLY A 42 25.59 0.71 1.95
C GLY A 42 25.29 2.10 2.51
N GLN A 43 26.32 2.92 2.72
CA GLN A 43 26.17 4.28 3.28
C GLN A 43 25.20 5.18 2.49
N ASP A 44 25.08 4.95 1.18
CA ASP A 44 24.16 5.66 0.28
C ASP A 44 22.93 4.82 -0.11
N GLU A 45 22.79 3.61 0.44
CA GLU A 45 21.63 2.75 0.22
C GLU A 45 20.59 2.95 1.32
N TYR A 46 19.32 2.83 0.93
CA TYR A 46 18.19 3.05 1.82
C TYR A 46 17.20 1.91 1.65
N PRO A 47 16.46 1.57 2.71
CA PRO A 47 15.39 0.59 2.56
C PRO A 47 14.38 1.05 1.52
N THR A 48 13.86 0.10 0.75
CA THR A 48 12.73 0.38 -0.15
C THR A 48 11.56 0.92 0.67
N PRO A 49 11.05 2.13 0.41
CA PRO A 49 10.01 2.74 1.24
C PRO A 49 8.78 1.85 1.35
N TRP A 50 8.11 1.92 2.49
CA TRP A 50 6.80 1.29 2.65
C TRP A 50 5.72 2.15 1.98
N PRO A 51 4.76 1.55 1.23
CA PRO A 51 4.63 0.13 0.94
C PRO A 51 5.56 -0.30 -0.21
N TYR A 52 5.90 -1.59 -0.24
CA TYR A 52 6.70 -2.22 -1.30
C TYR A 52 6.09 -3.56 -1.71
N ASN A 53 6.46 -4.04 -2.90
CA ASN A 53 6.02 -5.34 -3.40
C ASN A 53 6.90 -6.45 -2.84
N ARG A 54 6.28 -7.58 -2.48
CA ARG A 54 6.96 -8.80 -2.06
C ARG A 54 6.69 -9.91 -3.07
N ASN A 55 7.74 -10.58 -3.53
CA ASN A 55 7.59 -11.75 -4.36
C ASN A 55 7.00 -12.90 -3.52
N CYS A 56 5.93 -13.53 -4.01
CA CYS A 56 5.28 -14.66 -3.35
C CYS A 56 6.18 -15.90 -3.24
N TYR A 57 7.18 -16.04 -4.11
CA TYR A 57 8.12 -17.17 -4.12
C TYR A 57 9.23 -17.05 -3.05
N GLY A 58 9.41 -15.85 -2.47
CA GLY A 58 10.47 -15.51 -1.52
C GLY A 58 11.85 -15.41 -2.18
N VAL A 59 12.91 -15.42 -1.36
CA VAL A 59 14.29 -15.43 -1.87
C VAL A 59 14.65 -16.75 -2.55
N SER A 60 15.69 -16.72 -3.38
CA SER A 60 16.24 -17.92 -4.01
C SER A 60 16.77 -18.94 -2.99
N LYS A 61 16.73 -20.24 -3.33
CA LYS A 61 17.31 -21.30 -2.48
C LYS A 61 18.79 -21.04 -2.20
N TYR A 62 19.51 -20.55 -3.19
CA TYR A 62 20.92 -20.19 -3.07
C TYR A 62 21.14 -19.16 -1.95
N THR A 63 20.37 -18.08 -1.93
CA THR A 63 20.47 -17.04 -0.89
C THR A 63 20.30 -17.62 0.52
N ARG A 64 19.33 -18.53 0.71
CA ARG A 64 19.10 -19.19 2.02
C ARG A 64 20.29 -20.07 2.42
N ASP A 65 20.67 -20.99 1.55
CA ASP A 65 21.75 -21.94 1.82
C ASP A 65 23.08 -21.21 2.06
N MET A 66 23.31 -20.11 1.34
CA MET A 66 24.46 -19.23 1.51
C MET A 66 24.48 -18.58 2.89
N PHE A 67 23.37 -17.94 3.27
CA PHE A 67 23.31 -17.23 4.54
C PHE A 67 23.47 -18.16 5.75
N HIS A 68 22.97 -19.38 5.66
CA HIS A 68 23.21 -20.42 6.68
C HIS A 68 24.70 -20.78 6.84
N ARG A 69 25.50 -20.74 5.77
CA ARG A 69 26.94 -21.06 5.87
C ARG A 69 27.74 -20.01 6.63
N ILE A 70 27.28 -18.77 6.61
CA ILE A 70 27.95 -17.64 7.28
C ILE A 70 27.34 -17.33 8.66
N GLU A 71 26.52 -18.22 9.22
CA GLU A 71 25.80 -18.03 10.49
C GLU A 71 26.69 -17.61 11.66
N SER A 72 27.75 -18.37 11.92
CA SER A 72 28.69 -18.03 12.99
C SER A 72 29.38 -16.68 12.76
N ALA A 73 29.64 -16.32 11.49
CA ALA A 73 30.36 -15.09 11.15
C ALA A 73 29.48 -13.86 11.33
N TYR A 74 28.28 -13.83 10.75
CA TYR A 74 27.38 -12.69 10.95
C TYR A 74 26.90 -12.60 12.40
N GLY A 75 26.73 -13.72 13.10
CA GLY A 75 26.39 -13.74 14.53
C GLY A 75 27.43 -13.00 15.37
N ALA A 76 28.73 -13.22 15.10
CA ALA A 76 29.81 -12.52 15.79
C ALA A 76 29.82 -11.00 15.50
N VAL A 77 29.48 -10.59 14.26
CA VAL A 77 29.33 -9.19 13.88
C VAL A 77 28.24 -8.52 14.72
N LEU A 78 27.05 -9.12 14.75
CA LEU A 78 25.90 -8.56 15.47
C LEU A 78 26.18 -8.42 16.97
N VAL A 79 26.79 -9.44 17.59
CA VAL A 79 27.17 -9.39 19.02
C VAL A 79 28.15 -8.25 19.29
N ARG A 80 29.13 -8.01 18.41
CA ARG A 80 30.10 -6.92 18.57
C ARG A 80 29.45 -5.53 18.53
N TYR A 81 28.41 -5.36 17.71
CA TYR A 81 27.63 -4.12 17.65
C TYR A 81 26.51 -4.05 18.70
N GLY A 82 26.39 -5.06 19.57
CA GLY A 82 25.38 -5.11 20.62
C GLY A 82 23.96 -5.38 20.11
N ILE A 83 23.82 -5.98 18.93
CA ILE A 83 22.53 -6.22 18.28
C ILE A 83 22.03 -7.62 18.61
N THR A 84 20.83 -7.71 19.18
CA THR A 84 20.13 -8.97 19.46
C THR A 84 19.14 -9.28 18.33
N VAL A 85 19.47 -10.28 17.51
CA VAL A 85 18.54 -10.75 16.47
C VAL A 85 17.53 -11.72 17.07
N LEU A 86 16.25 -11.37 16.93
CA LEU A 86 15.10 -12.19 17.32
C LEU A 86 14.81 -13.28 16.29
N CYS A 87 14.79 -12.90 15.01
CA CYS A 87 14.57 -13.83 13.91
C CYS A 87 15.10 -13.27 12.58
N ILE A 88 15.11 -14.12 11.57
CA ILE A 88 15.61 -13.79 10.23
C ILE A 88 14.47 -14.03 9.25
N SER A 89 14.14 -13.00 8.48
CA SER A 89 13.13 -13.08 7.41
C SER A 89 13.82 -13.00 6.06
N PHE A 90 13.39 -13.85 5.13
CA PHE A 90 13.92 -13.89 3.78
C PHE A 90 12.87 -13.35 2.82
N GLU A 91 13.03 -12.09 2.41
CA GLU A 91 12.08 -11.36 1.59
C GLU A 91 12.68 -11.09 0.22
N SER A 92 11.89 -11.17 -0.86
CA SER A 92 12.34 -10.71 -2.18
C SER A 92 11.49 -9.49 -2.52
N ILE A 93 12.12 -8.32 -2.56
CA ILE A 93 11.46 -7.01 -2.43
C ILE A 93 11.68 -6.16 -3.69
N ALA A 94 10.63 -5.47 -4.14
CA ALA A 94 10.71 -4.46 -5.20
C ALA A 94 9.96 -3.18 -4.79
N PRO A 95 10.39 -1.99 -5.24
CA PRO A 95 9.66 -0.76 -4.99
C PRO A 95 8.25 -0.81 -5.56
N LEU A 96 7.27 -0.34 -4.78
CA LEU A 96 5.88 -0.23 -5.22
C LEU A 96 5.79 0.73 -6.42
N ASN A 97 4.97 0.38 -7.41
CA ASN A 97 4.75 1.18 -8.64
C ASN A 97 5.99 1.39 -9.54
N SER A 98 7.09 0.67 -9.32
CA SER A 98 8.29 0.79 -10.17
C SER A 98 8.08 0.27 -11.61
N GLY A 99 6.97 -0.43 -11.89
CA GLY A 99 6.73 -1.11 -13.15
C GLY A 99 7.75 -2.22 -13.47
N SER A 100 8.69 -2.45 -12.55
CA SER A 100 9.80 -3.37 -12.66
C SER A 100 9.47 -4.65 -11.91
N GLU A 101 9.60 -5.80 -12.59
CA GLU A 101 9.57 -7.12 -11.97
C GLU A 101 10.92 -7.50 -11.36
N VAL A 102 11.86 -6.55 -11.23
CA VAL A 102 13.17 -6.80 -10.63
C VAL A 102 13.04 -6.79 -9.11
N TYR A 103 12.84 -7.97 -8.55
CA TYR A 103 12.91 -8.21 -7.13
C TYR A 103 14.35 -8.44 -6.67
N ILE A 104 14.71 -7.87 -5.53
CA ILE A 104 16.01 -8.05 -4.89
C ILE A 104 15.84 -9.00 -3.71
N ASP A 105 16.63 -10.07 -3.68
CA ASP A 105 16.71 -10.96 -2.53
C ASP A 105 17.24 -10.17 -1.33
N THR A 106 16.42 -10.03 -0.30
CA THR A 106 16.68 -9.23 0.89
C THR A 106 16.59 -10.12 2.13
N ILE A 107 17.69 -10.20 2.86
CA ILE A 107 17.79 -10.89 4.13
C ILE A 107 17.55 -9.86 5.22
N VAL A 108 16.43 -10.00 5.91
CA VAL A 108 15.98 -9.08 6.94
C VAL A 108 16.32 -9.66 8.31
N LEU A 109 17.28 -9.04 8.99
CA LEU A 109 17.65 -9.32 10.37
C LEU A 109 16.72 -8.54 11.29
N ILE A 110 15.86 -9.26 12.03
CA ILE A 110 14.84 -8.65 12.88
C ILE A 110 15.40 -8.51 14.30
N SER A 111 15.45 -7.28 14.79
CA SER A 111 15.85 -6.94 16.17
C SER A 111 14.76 -6.10 16.84
N HIS A 112 14.64 -6.21 18.17
CA HIS A 112 13.80 -5.34 18.99
C HIS A 112 14.60 -4.27 19.74
N ASP A 113 15.91 -4.17 19.49
CA ASP A 113 16.77 -3.21 20.17
C ASP A 113 16.29 -1.77 19.93
N GLU A 114 16.44 -0.94 20.96
CA GLU A 114 16.01 0.45 20.93
C GLU A 114 17.06 1.40 20.36
N ASP A 115 18.33 1.06 20.56
CA ASP A 115 19.46 1.79 20.01
C ASP A 115 19.79 1.26 18.61
N SER A 116 19.55 2.10 17.61
CA SER A 116 19.85 1.79 16.21
C SER A 116 21.05 2.55 15.65
N SER A 117 21.80 3.27 16.50
CA SER A 117 22.92 4.12 16.09
C SER A 117 24.01 3.35 15.33
N SER A 118 24.26 2.09 15.71
CA SER A 118 25.27 1.20 15.11
C SER A 118 24.75 0.32 13.97
N TRP A 119 23.44 0.35 13.67
CA TRP A 119 22.82 -0.63 12.76
C TRP A 119 23.36 -0.54 11.34
N HIS A 120 23.70 0.65 10.84
CA HIS A 120 24.28 0.81 9.51
C HIS A 120 25.66 0.14 9.40
N LEU A 121 26.53 0.30 10.41
CA LEU A 121 27.84 -0.35 10.44
C LEU A 121 27.71 -1.88 10.50
N ALA A 122 26.76 -2.38 11.29
CA ALA A 122 26.48 -3.81 11.36
C ALA A 122 25.93 -4.36 10.05
N ALA A 123 24.99 -3.64 9.39
CA ALA A 123 24.46 -4.03 8.09
C ALA A 123 25.58 -4.11 7.04
N ASP A 124 26.45 -3.10 6.97
CA ASP A 124 27.58 -3.03 6.04
C ASP A 124 28.53 -4.20 6.23
N GLU A 125 28.87 -4.52 7.47
CA GLU A 125 29.80 -5.60 7.74
C GLU A 125 29.21 -6.99 7.46
N VAL A 126 27.91 -7.20 7.74
CA VAL A 126 27.23 -8.44 7.34
C VAL A 126 27.08 -8.53 5.82
N GLN A 127 26.84 -7.42 5.13
CA GLN A 127 26.80 -7.37 3.67
C GLN A 127 28.16 -7.74 3.07
N ALA A 128 29.27 -7.27 3.65
CA ALA A 128 30.61 -7.66 3.22
C ALA A 128 30.84 -9.18 3.32
N LEU A 129 30.36 -9.83 4.38
CA LEU A 129 30.40 -11.30 4.51
C LEU A 129 29.56 -12.00 3.42
N VAL A 130 28.39 -11.45 3.11
CA VAL A 130 27.54 -11.97 2.02
C VAL A 130 28.25 -11.82 0.68
N ASP A 131 28.81 -10.66 0.39
CA ASP A 131 29.50 -10.38 -0.86
C ASP A 131 30.72 -11.29 -1.05
N GLU A 132 31.51 -11.51 0.01
CA GLU A 132 32.65 -12.44 0.01
C GLU A 132 32.19 -13.87 -0.33
N GLU A 133 31.14 -14.35 0.32
CA GLU A 133 30.61 -15.71 0.11
C GLU A 133 29.97 -15.86 -1.29
N VAL A 134 29.34 -14.81 -1.80
CA VAL A 134 28.81 -14.78 -3.18
C VAL A 134 29.94 -14.83 -4.20
N LEU A 135 30.99 -14.04 -4.02
CA LEU A 135 32.18 -14.07 -4.87
C LEU A 135 32.85 -15.45 -4.85
N ARG A 136 32.92 -16.08 -3.67
CA ARG A 136 33.53 -17.41 -3.50
C ARG A 136 32.75 -18.52 -4.21
N THR A 137 31.42 -18.49 -4.16
CA THR A 137 30.57 -19.61 -4.63
C THR A 137 29.95 -19.40 -6.00
N GLN A 138 29.76 -18.15 -6.43
CA GLN A 138 29.19 -17.79 -7.72
C GLN A 138 29.87 -16.56 -8.36
N PRO A 139 31.18 -16.63 -8.66
CA PRO A 139 31.95 -15.49 -9.18
C PRO A 139 31.47 -14.92 -10.53
N LYS A 140 30.56 -15.63 -11.23
CA LYS A 140 30.05 -15.26 -12.57
C LYS A 140 28.59 -14.82 -12.58
N LYS A 141 27.92 -14.73 -11.43
CA LYS A 141 26.52 -14.29 -11.35
C LYS A 141 26.42 -12.99 -10.58
N GLU A 142 25.79 -12.00 -11.18
CA GLU A 142 25.36 -10.78 -10.51
C GLU A 142 24.11 -11.07 -9.67
N ASN A 143 24.25 -11.83 -8.59
CA ASN A 143 23.18 -11.98 -7.62
C ASN A 143 23.27 -10.81 -6.64
N ARG A 144 22.34 -9.85 -6.76
CA ARG A 144 22.17 -8.81 -5.74
C ARG A 144 21.41 -9.38 -4.56
N ILE A 145 22.13 -9.66 -3.48
CA ILE A 145 21.58 -10.00 -2.16
C ILE A 145 21.78 -8.78 -1.26
N ARG A 146 20.73 -8.37 -0.57
CA ARG A 146 20.72 -7.20 0.29
C ARG A 146 20.55 -7.60 1.75
N ILE A 147 21.30 -6.99 2.65
CA ILE A 147 21.07 -7.04 4.09
C ILE A 147 20.21 -5.86 4.54
N GLU A 148 19.16 -6.14 5.31
CA GLU A 148 18.36 -5.13 5.99
C GLU A 148 18.24 -5.46 7.49
N LEU A 149 18.55 -4.52 8.37
CA LEU A 149 18.23 -4.57 9.80
C LEU A 149 16.90 -3.86 10.03
N ARG A 150 15.96 -4.50 10.75
CA ARG A 150 14.60 -3.99 10.91
C ARG A 150 14.07 -4.20 12.33
N ASN A 151 13.50 -3.16 12.93
CA ASN A 151 12.67 -3.29 14.13
C ASN A 151 11.18 -3.26 13.77
N PRO A 152 10.48 -4.41 13.72
CA PRO A 152 9.08 -4.46 13.30
C PRO A 152 8.12 -3.70 14.22
N THR A 153 8.54 -3.37 15.44
CA THR A 153 7.73 -2.64 16.43
C THR A 153 7.94 -1.12 16.39
N LYS A 154 9.06 -0.64 15.83
CA LYS A 154 9.43 0.79 15.81
C LYS A 154 9.61 1.38 14.42
N TRP A 155 9.84 0.56 13.40
CA TRP A 155 9.97 1.03 12.03
C TRP A 155 8.69 1.73 11.55
N TYR A 156 8.87 2.67 10.64
CA TYR A 156 7.78 3.50 10.15
C TYR A 156 6.83 2.68 9.27
N ARG A 157 5.63 2.46 9.80
CA ARG A 157 4.55 1.75 9.11
C ARG A 157 3.25 2.33 9.62
N GLY A 158 2.59 3.20 8.84
CA GLY A 158 1.37 3.86 9.28
C GLY A 158 0.16 3.47 8.43
N ARG A 159 -1.00 3.35 9.08
CA ARG A 159 -2.31 3.31 8.43
C ARG A 159 -2.92 4.71 8.46
N SER A 160 -3.73 4.98 7.44
CA SER A 160 -4.55 6.18 7.38
C SER A 160 -6.01 5.77 7.49
N SER A 161 -6.78 6.48 8.32
CA SER A 161 -8.23 6.32 8.43
C SER A 161 -8.93 7.63 8.11
N ALA A 162 -10.22 7.53 7.76
CA ALA A 162 -11.07 8.69 7.56
C ALA A 162 -11.20 9.50 8.85
N VAL A 163 -11.44 10.80 8.70
CA VAL A 163 -11.72 11.73 9.79
C VAL A 163 -13.23 11.84 9.94
N SER A 164 -13.74 11.59 11.15
CA SER A 164 -15.19 11.68 11.41
C SER A 164 -15.64 13.14 11.46
N PRO A 165 -16.72 13.54 10.76
CA PRO A 165 -17.23 14.90 10.83
C PRO A 165 -17.64 15.29 12.25
N GLY A 166 -17.40 16.55 12.61
CA GLY A 166 -17.82 17.13 13.88
C GLY A 166 -16.92 16.83 15.08
N THR A 167 -15.80 16.11 14.90
CA THR A 167 -14.81 15.94 15.96
C THR A 167 -13.83 17.12 16.03
N GLU A 168 -13.05 17.19 17.10
CA GLU A 168 -12.00 18.21 17.26
C GLU A 168 -10.90 18.04 16.20
N GLU A 169 -10.54 16.81 15.86
CA GLU A 169 -9.59 16.48 14.80
C GLU A 169 -10.08 16.93 13.42
N HIS A 170 -11.37 16.76 13.15
CA HIS A 170 -11.97 17.25 11.91
C HIS A 170 -11.89 18.76 11.82
N SER A 171 -12.20 19.47 12.91
CA SER A 171 -12.13 20.93 12.95
C SER A 171 -10.70 21.44 12.80
N ALA A 172 -9.75 20.79 13.48
CA ALA A 172 -8.32 21.11 13.40
C ALA A 172 -7.75 20.83 12.00
N LEU A 173 -8.12 19.73 11.34
CA LEU A 173 -7.68 19.49 9.96
C LEU A 173 -8.33 20.46 8.98
N LEU A 174 -9.61 20.79 9.17
CA LEU A 174 -10.35 21.69 8.30
C LEU A 174 -9.75 23.11 8.29
N SER A 175 -9.26 23.60 9.43
CA SER A 175 -8.60 24.92 9.51
C SER A 175 -7.32 25.00 8.67
N THR A 176 -6.67 23.86 8.40
CA THR A 176 -5.42 23.82 7.63
C THR A 176 -5.62 23.79 6.11
N VAL A 177 -6.84 23.52 5.62
CA VAL A 177 -7.08 23.11 4.23
C VAL A 177 -6.59 24.13 3.21
N GLU A 178 -7.03 25.39 3.32
CA GLU A 178 -6.72 26.43 2.33
C GLU A 178 -5.22 26.77 2.31
N THR A 179 -4.63 26.99 3.50
CA THR A 179 -3.22 27.33 3.64
C THR A 179 -2.30 26.21 3.18
N MET A 180 -2.57 24.96 3.60
CA MET A 180 -1.75 23.83 3.22
C MET A 180 -1.87 23.51 1.74
N LYS A 181 -3.06 23.64 1.16
CA LYS A 181 -3.26 23.49 -0.28
C LYS A 181 -2.44 24.51 -1.06
N SER A 182 -2.59 25.78 -0.75
CA SER A 182 -1.85 26.85 -1.44
C SER A 182 -0.34 26.68 -1.29
N LYS A 183 0.14 26.37 -0.08
CA LYS A 183 1.59 26.23 0.17
C LYS A 183 2.18 24.99 -0.47
N ALA A 184 1.47 23.87 -0.48
CA ALA A 184 1.92 22.66 -1.16
C ALA A 184 1.93 22.81 -2.68
N GLU A 185 0.92 23.48 -3.26
CA GLU A 185 0.90 23.80 -4.70
C GLU A 185 2.11 24.70 -5.09
N GLU A 186 2.44 25.69 -4.26
CA GLU A 186 3.62 26.56 -4.45
C GLU A 186 4.95 25.78 -4.30
N ALA A 187 5.10 25.01 -3.21
CA ALA A 187 6.37 24.39 -2.85
C ALA A 187 6.68 23.13 -3.66
N CYS A 188 5.67 22.35 -4.05
CA CYS A 188 5.84 21.06 -4.73
C CYS A 188 5.64 21.14 -6.25
N LEU A 189 5.07 22.24 -6.76
CA LEU A 189 4.86 22.52 -8.18
C LEU A 189 4.33 21.28 -8.95
N GLU A 190 5.00 20.91 -10.04
CA GLU A 190 4.62 19.77 -10.90
C GLU A 190 4.83 18.38 -10.26
N HIS A 191 5.50 18.32 -9.11
CA HIS A 191 5.72 17.07 -8.39
C HIS A 191 4.56 16.72 -7.45
N LEU A 192 3.66 17.66 -7.14
CA LEU A 192 2.50 17.39 -6.30
C LEU A 192 1.52 16.43 -7.00
N THR A 193 1.14 15.34 -6.31
CA THR A 193 0.11 14.41 -6.80
C THR A 193 -1.23 14.60 -6.12
N ASN A 194 -1.25 14.63 -4.78
CA ASN A 194 -2.44 14.96 -4.01
C ASN A 194 -2.04 15.50 -2.63
N ILE A 195 -3.04 16.04 -1.94
CA ILE A 195 -2.96 16.42 -0.54
C ILE A 195 -4.15 15.76 0.13
N THR A 196 -3.92 15.09 1.26
CA THR A 196 -4.96 14.35 1.97
C THR A 196 -4.93 14.70 3.46
N TRP A 197 -6.09 14.88 4.06
CA TRP A 197 -6.27 15.08 5.49
C TRP A 197 -6.81 13.79 6.08
N VAL A 198 -6.04 13.17 6.97
CA VAL A 198 -6.34 11.83 7.50
C VAL A 198 -6.01 11.75 8.99
N LEU A 199 -6.54 10.71 9.62
CA LEU A 199 -6.05 10.25 10.90
C LEU A 199 -4.97 9.19 10.66
N ARG A 200 -3.75 9.41 11.17
CA ARG A 200 -2.62 8.49 11.05
C ARG A 200 -2.45 7.68 12.32
N CYS A 201 -2.33 6.37 12.20
CA CYS A 201 -1.98 5.52 13.32
C CYS A 201 -0.82 4.57 12.94
N PRO A 202 0.10 4.28 13.87
CA PRO A 202 1.09 3.23 13.67
C PRO A 202 0.42 1.87 13.40
N LEU A 203 0.93 1.11 12.43
CA LEU A 203 0.59 -0.28 12.16
C LEU A 203 1.27 -1.19 13.19
N ILE A 204 1.03 -0.93 14.47
CA ILE A 204 1.48 -1.81 15.55
C ILE A 204 0.24 -2.59 16.02
N PRO A 205 0.19 -3.92 15.86
CA PRO A 205 -1.00 -4.73 16.16
C PRO A 205 -1.48 -4.67 17.61
N TYR A 206 -0.74 -4.03 18.52
CA TYR A 206 -1.03 -3.98 19.95
C TYR A 206 -1.02 -2.56 20.57
N CYS A 207 -0.83 -1.50 19.78
CA CYS A 207 -0.82 -0.14 20.32
C CYS A 207 -2.15 0.56 20.08
N ALA A 208 -2.90 0.76 21.16
CA ALA A 208 -4.02 1.70 21.26
C ALA A 208 -3.56 3.18 21.22
N LYS A 209 -2.52 3.50 20.42
CA LYS A 209 -2.12 4.90 20.27
C LYS A 209 -3.25 5.61 19.50
N PRO A 210 -3.73 6.76 20.02
CA PRO A 210 -4.77 7.51 19.33
C PRO A 210 -4.27 7.90 17.94
N SER A 211 -5.16 7.85 16.97
CA SER A 211 -4.82 8.30 15.63
C SER A 211 -4.55 9.80 15.65
N VAL A 212 -3.49 10.23 14.97
CA VAL A 212 -3.03 11.61 14.97
C VAL A 212 -3.52 12.31 13.71
N PRO A 213 -4.18 13.47 13.81
CA PRO A 213 -4.58 14.27 12.66
C PRO A 213 -3.35 14.66 11.85
N THR A 214 -3.35 14.35 10.56
CA THR A 214 -2.18 14.54 9.70
C THR A 214 -2.56 15.06 8.33
N VAL A 215 -1.83 16.07 7.87
CA VAL A 215 -1.80 16.51 6.47
C VAL A 215 -0.74 15.70 5.74
N MET A 216 -1.18 14.84 4.82
CA MET A 216 -0.29 14.09 3.93
C MET A 216 -0.14 14.81 2.60
N VAL A 217 1.09 15.14 2.22
CA VAL A 217 1.41 15.75 0.93
C VAL A 217 2.11 14.70 0.07
N ALA A 218 1.41 14.21 -0.95
CA ALA A 218 1.90 13.14 -1.79
C ALA A 218 2.64 13.68 -3.02
N ILE A 219 3.86 13.21 -3.22
CA ILE A 219 4.76 13.63 -4.29
C ILE A 219 4.89 12.52 -5.33
N LYS A 220 4.97 12.89 -6.60
CA LYS A 220 5.12 11.95 -7.71
C LYS A 220 6.35 11.06 -7.48
N PRO A 221 6.23 9.72 -7.56
CA PRO A 221 7.34 8.80 -7.41
C PRO A 221 8.52 9.13 -8.32
N GLY A 222 9.73 8.93 -7.80
CA GLY A 222 10.99 9.21 -8.49
C GLY A 222 11.29 10.70 -8.67
N SER A 223 10.44 11.62 -8.20
CA SER A 223 10.74 13.05 -8.20
C SER A 223 11.99 13.31 -7.37
N LYS A 224 12.87 14.17 -7.87
CA LYS A 224 14.08 14.61 -7.18
C LYS A 224 13.91 16.03 -6.67
N GLY A 225 14.32 16.30 -5.44
CA GLY A 225 14.18 17.62 -4.83
C GLY A 225 14.87 17.72 -3.47
N GLN A 226 14.89 18.94 -2.93
CA GLN A 226 15.36 19.24 -1.58
C GLN A 226 14.22 19.00 -0.58
N TRP A 227 13.81 17.74 -0.43
CA TRP A 227 12.59 17.38 0.31
C TRP A 227 12.60 17.82 1.76
N GLY A 228 13.76 17.83 2.44
CA GLY A 228 13.89 18.36 3.79
C GLY A 228 13.56 19.85 3.89
N HIS A 229 13.99 20.64 2.91
CA HIS A 229 13.67 22.07 2.85
C HIS A 229 12.17 22.29 2.57
N ILE A 230 11.59 21.50 1.66
CA ILE A 230 10.16 21.56 1.33
C ILE A 230 9.30 21.15 2.53
N GLU A 231 9.65 20.07 3.24
CA GLU A 231 8.93 19.62 4.44
C GLU A 231 8.94 20.71 5.51
N GLU A 232 10.09 21.36 5.72
CA GLU A 232 10.22 22.44 6.69
C GLU A 232 9.37 23.67 6.33
N GLN A 233 9.35 24.09 5.06
CA GLN A 233 8.47 25.19 4.63
C GLN A 233 6.98 24.89 4.88
N LEU A 234 6.56 23.67 4.56
CA LEU A 234 5.18 23.22 4.77
C LEU A 234 4.86 23.10 6.25
N ARG A 235 5.81 22.64 7.07
CA ARG A 235 5.67 22.55 8.53
C ARG A 235 5.49 23.94 9.14
N LEU A 236 6.28 24.92 8.69
CA LEU A 236 6.13 26.31 9.13
C LEU A 236 4.74 26.86 8.77
N ALA A 237 4.26 26.60 7.55
CA ALA A 237 2.91 27.00 7.15
C ALA A 237 1.83 26.35 8.02
N LEU A 238 1.96 25.05 8.31
CA LEU A 238 1.03 24.33 9.20
C LEU A 238 0.98 24.95 10.61
N CYS A 239 2.14 25.31 11.18
CA CYS A 239 2.21 25.96 12.49
C CYS A 239 1.50 27.33 12.52
N THR A 240 1.35 28.02 11.39
CA THR A 240 0.64 29.32 11.36
C THR A 240 -0.88 29.22 11.43
N VAL A 241 -1.45 28.04 11.16
CA VAL A 241 -2.90 27.82 11.05
C VAL A 241 -3.45 26.75 11.98
N SER A 242 -2.56 26.01 12.64
CA SER A 242 -2.94 25.05 13.68
C SER A 242 -3.34 25.82 14.93
N GLU A 243 -4.59 26.24 14.98
CA GLU A 243 -5.22 26.86 16.15
C GLU A 243 -5.93 25.78 16.97
N GLY A 244 -5.53 25.58 18.23
CA GLY A 244 -6.18 24.67 19.17
C GLY A 244 -5.23 23.71 19.89
N ASP A 245 -5.81 22.89 20.78
CA ASP A 245 -5.08 21.89 21.59
C ASP A 245 -4.73 20.62 20.80
N VAL A 246 -5.26 20.47 19.58
CA VAL A 246 -5.03 19.31 18.71
C VAL A 246 -3.80 19.55 17.84
N ASP A 247 -2.76 18.74 18.07
CA ASP A 247 -1.51 18.76 17.32
C ASP A 247 -1.66 18.07 15.96
N VAL A 248 -1.77 18.88 14.89
CA VAL A 248 -1.82 18.39 13.51
C VAL A 248 -0.41 18.12 12.99
N LYS A 249 -0.16 16.92 12.46
CA LYS A 249 1.11 16.53 11.86
C LYS A 249 1.16 16.77 10.36
N LEU A 250 2.39 16.81 9.84
CA LEU A 250 2.68 16.86 8.41
C LEU A 250 3.48 15.60 8.04
N GLU A 251 3.12 14.97 6.92
CA GLU A 251 3.93 13.92 6.31
C GLU A 251 4.06 14.18 4.80
N LEU A 252 5.29 14.36 4.31
CA LEU A 252 5.57 14.15 2.88
C LEU A 252 5.58 12.65 2.59
N VAL A 253 4.96 12.21 1.49
CA VAL A 253 4.96 10.80 1.08
C VAL A 253 5.18 10.63 -0.43
N ALA A 254 5.72 9.49 -0.85
CA ALA A 254 5.73 9.08 -2.24
C ALA A 254 4.30 8.69 -2.61
N GLY A 255 3.65 9.50 -3.43
CA GLY A 255 2.28 9.29 -3.88
C GLY A 255 2.17 8.06 -4.76
N ALA A 256 1.01 7.40 -4.75
CA ALA A 256 0.71 6.48 -5.84
C ALA A 256 0.29 7.31 -7.05
N LEU A 257 1.10 7.31 -8.11
CA LEU A 257 0.51 7.47 -9.43
C LEU A 257 -0.35 6.22 -9.61
N LEU A 258 -1.64 6.31 -9.28
CA LEU A 258 -2.61 5.46 -9.95
C LEU A 258 -2.47 5.89 -11.41
N PRO A 259 -1.85 5.09 -12.30
CA PRO A 259 -1.80 5.48 -13.69
C PRO A 259 -3.23 5.83 -14.09
N ASN A 260 -3.40 6.98 -14.75
CA ASN A 260 -4.60 7.17 -15.54
C ASN A 260 -4.66 5.94 -16.44
N LEU A 261 -5.52 4.98 -16.07
CA LEU A 261 -5.80 3.75 -16.83
C LEU A 261 -6.58 4.12 -18.10
N SER A 262 -6.14 5.17 -18.79
CA SER A 262 -6.63 5.58 -20.11
C SER A 262 -6.08 4.65 -21.20
N ASN A 263 -4.99 3.93 -20.95
CA ASN A 263 -4.45 2.94 -21.87
C ASN A 263 -4.21 1.62 -21.16
N GLY A 264 -5.23 0.74 -21.11
CA GLY A 264 -5.15 -0.73 -21.11
C GLY A 264 -4.02 -1.50 -20.42
N SER A 265 -3.23 -0.92 -19.52
CA SER A 265 -2.12 -1.60 -18.86
C SER A 265 -2.65 -2.32 -17.62
N GLN A 266 -2.45 -3.63 -17.64
CA GLN A 266 -2.88 -4.64 -16.68
C GLN A 266 -2.12 -4.56 -15.34
N TYR A 267 -1.95 -3.38 -14.74
CA TYR A 267 -1.41 -3.29 -13.39
C TYR A 267 -2.52 -3.45 -12.36
N SER A 268 -3.13 -4.64 -12.36
CA SER A 268 -3.89 -5.11 -11.21
C SER A 268 -2.89 -5.74 -10.27
N LEU A 269 -2.32 -4.94 -9.36
CA LEU A 269 -1.49 -5.47 -8.28
C LEU A 269 -2.38 -6.39 -7.46
N SER A 270 -2.19 -7.69 -7.61
CA SER A 270 -2.97 -8.63 -6.83
C SER A 270 -2.60 -8.53 -5.38
N GLN A 271 -3.62 -8.43 -4.52
CA GLN A 271 -3.44 -8.59 -3.10
C GLN A 271 -3.66 -10.05 -2.76
N VAL A 272 -2.60 -10.69 -2.26
CA VAL A 272 -2.78 -11.94 -1.52
C VAL A 272 -3.31 -11.56 -0.16
N ASN A 273 -4.53 -11.96 0.16
CA ASN A 273 -5.12 -11.78 1.47
C ASN A 273 -4.35 -12.67 2.48
N SER A 274 -3.39 -12.07 3.19
CA SER A 274 -2.63 -12.73 4.25
C SER A 274 -3.05 -12.32 5.66
N ASP A 275 -3.96 -11.35 5.77
CA ASP A 275 -4.49 -10.89 7.04
C ASP A 275 -5.91 -11.45 7.18
N HIS A 276 -6.20 -12.02 8.35
CA HIS A 276 -7.48 -12.59 8.77
C HIS A 276 -8.69 -11.94 8.11
N TRP A 277 -9.63 -12.76 7.61
CA TRP A 277 -10.90 -12.34 7.02
C TRP A 277 -11.63 -11.33 7.91
N CYS A 278 -11.39 -10.06 7.62
CA CYS A 278 -12.11 -8.95 8.21
C CYS A 278 -13.26 -8.58 7.28
N PRO A 279 -14.36 -8.02 7.82
CA PRO A 279 -15.28 -7.20 7.05
C PRO A 279 -14.53 -6.32 6.03
N PRO A 280 -15.00 -6.18 4.78
CA PRO A 280 -14.32 -5.33 3.82
C PRO A 280 -14.20 -3.90 4.34
N TYR A 281 -12.98 -3.36 4.29
CA TYR A 281 -12.67 -1.99 4.67
C TYR A 281 -12.49 -1.11 3.43
N THR A 282 -12.50 0.21 3.59
CA THR A 282 -12.17 1.13 2.49
C THR A 282 -10.75 0.88 2.00
N GLY A 283 -10.60 0.55 0.71
CA GLY A 283 -9.34 0.10 0.11
C GLY A 283 -9.30 -1.40 -0.19
N ALA A 284 -10.21 -2.20 0.38
CA ALA A 284 -10.28 -3.63 0.16
C ALA A 284 -10.59 -3.98 -1.30
N SER A 285 -10.05 -5.10 -1.78
CA SER A 285 -10.11 -5.46 -3.19
C SER A 285 -11.47 -5.99 -3.63
N ILE A 286 -12.02 -5.45 -4.71
CA ILE A 286 -13.27 -5.88 -5.35
C ILE A 286 -13.15 -5.97 -6.87
N GLY A 287 -13.98 -6.81 -7.46
CA GLY A 287 -14.08 -6.90 -8.91
C GLY A 287 -15.43 -7.46 -9.37
N VAL A 288 -15.80 -7.18 -10.61
CA VAL A 288 -16.99 -7.83 -11.20
C VAL A 288 -16.73 -9.33 -11.35
N ARG A 289 -17.73 -10.14 -11.01
CA ARG A 289 -17.67 -11.60 -11.18
C ARG A 289 -17.28 -11.98 -12.61
N GLY A 290 -16.26 -12.83 -12.74
CA GLY A 290 -15.69 -13.24 -14.03
C GLY A 290 -14.75 -12.23 -14.69
N SER A 291 -14.53 -11.06 -14.07
CA SER A 291 -13.51 -10.11 -14.52
C SER A 291 -12.10 -10.56 -14.14
N ARG A 292 -11.11 -10.16 -14.95
CA ARG A 292 -9.68 -10.28 -14.65
C ARG A 292 -9.08 -8.99 -14.07
N GLU A 293 -9.93 -8.01 -13.80
CA GLU A 293 -9.54 -6.71 -13.25
C GLU A 293 -10.01 -6.62 -11.80
N ALA A 294 -9.15 -6.09 -10.92
CA ALA A 294 -9.51 -5.71 -9.56
C ALA A 294 -9.44 -4.19 -9.38
N GLY A 295 -10.17 -3.70 -8.39
CA GLY A 295 -10.08 -2.34 -7.89
C GLY A 295 -10.37 -2.29 -6.40
N SER A 296 -10.47 -1.09 -5.84
CA SER A 296 -10.66 -0.92 -4.40
C SER A 296 -12.06 -0.43 -4.06
N ILE A 297 -12.59 -0.95 -2.96
CA ILE A 297 -13.78 -0.46 -2.26
C ILE A 297 -13.52 0.98 -1.79
N GLY A 298 -14.45 1.88 -2.06
CA GLY A 298 -14.47 3.23 -1.50
C GLY A 298 -15.21 3.29 -0.16
N PRO A 299 -15.68 4.48 0.26
CA PRO A 299 -16.43 4.62 1.51
C PRO A 299 -17.82 3.97 1.44
N TRP A 300 -18.33 3.62 2.61
CA TRP A 300 -19.69 3.12 2.83
C TRP A 300 -20.68 4.28 2.90
N VAL A 301 -21.84 4.16 2.25
CA VAL A 301 -22.91 5.15 2.30
C VAL A 301 -24.23 4.45 2.65
N HIS A 302 -24.90 4.95 3.69
CA HIS A 302 -26.21 4.45 4.11
C HIS A 302 -27.29 5.33 3.53
N PHE A 303 -28.21 4.72 2.78
CA PHE A 303 -29.40 5.41 2.29
C PHE A 303 -30.59 4.97 3.13
N HIS A 304 -31.25 5.94 3.77
CA HIS A 304 -32.54 5.74 4.42
C HIS A 304 -33.62 6.27 3.48
N ASP A 305 -34.46 5.37 2.96
CA ASP A 305 -35.69 5.81 2.28
C ASP A 305 -36.79 6.09 3.33
N LYS A 306 -37.75 6.96 3.01
CA LYS A 306 -38.88 7.36 3.90
C LYS A 306 -39.93 6.25 4.10
N GLY A 307 -39.50 4.99 4.15
CA GLY A 307 -40.34 3.80 4.27
C GLY A 307 -39.52 2.52 4.33
N PHE A 308 -38.97 2.21 5.51
CA PHE A 308 -38.65 0.85 5.99
C PHE A 308 -37.69 -0.07 5.19
N LEU A 309 -36.84 0.43 4.29
CA LEU A 309 -35.75 -0.39 3.72
C LEU A 309 -34.40 0.33 3.86
N THR A 310 -33.55 -0.18 4.75
CA THR A 310 -32.13 0.18 4.86
C THR A 310 -31.33 -0.61 3.84
N THR A 311 -30.78 0.05 2.81
CA THR A 311 -29.82 -0.56 1.89
C THR A 311 -28.44 0.06 2.08
N HIS A 312 -27.48 -0.79 2.40
CA HIS A 312 -26.07 -0.43 2.48
C HIS A 312 -25.50 -0.33 1.06
N HIS A 313 -24.80 0.77 0.76
CA HIS A 313 -24.17 0.98 -0.53
C HIS A 313 -22.66 1.19 -0.38
N VAL A 314 -21.90 0.54 -1.25
CA VAL A 314 -20.46 0.80 -1.40
C VAL A 314 -20.25 1.74 -2.57
N ALA A 315 -19.49 2.82 -2.35
CA ALA A 315 -18.98 3.65 -3.44
C ALA A 315 -17.77 2.95 -4.08
N ALA A 316 -17.83 2.65 -5.36
CA ALA A 316 -16.68 2.18 -6.15
C ALA A 316 -16.55 3.00 -7.43
N ALA A 317 -15.38 3.03 -8.06
CA ALA A 317 -15.28 3.63 -9.39
C ALA A 317 -16.06 2.77 -10.42
N HIS A 318 -16.78 3.39 -11.35
CA HIS A 318 -17.50 2.71 -12.43
C HIS A 318 -16.62 1.72 -13.19
N ARG A 319 -15.34 2.07 -13.39
CA ARG A 319 -14.37 1.17 -14.05
C ARG A 319 -14.24 -0.19 -13.35
N VAL A 320 -14.33 -0.22 -12.02
CA VAL A 320 -14.16 -1.42 -11.18
C VAL A 320 -15.40 -2.33 -11.26
N VAL A 321 -16.55 -1.74 -11.56
CA VAL A 321 -17.84 -2.43 -11.65
C VAL A 321 -18.35 -2.59 -13.09
N SER A 322 -17.50 -2.29 -14.09
CA SER A 322 -17.88 -2.35 -15.49
C SER A 322 -18.01 -3.81 -15.93
N PRO A 323 -19.10 -4.21 -16.63
CA PRO A 323 -19.33 -5.63 -16.93
C PRO A 323 -18.27 -6.20 -17.86
N ALA A 324 -17.93 -7.47 -17.66
CA ALA A 324 -17.05 -8.23 -18.54
C ALA A 324 -17.75 -8.69 -19.85
N ASP A 325 -19.06 -8.47 -19.97
CA ASP A 325 -19.91 -8.96 -21.06
C ASP A 325 -19.62 -8.30 -22.41
N GLY A 326 -18.58 -8.76 -23.12
CA GLY A 326 -18.34 -8.50 -24.56
C GLY A 326 -18.27 -7.03 -25.03
N PRO A 327 -17.79 -6.77 -26.26
CA PRO A 327 -17.60 -5.40 -26.76
C PRO A 327 -18.85 -4.49 -26.79
N PRO A 328 -20.07 -4.95 -27.16
CA PRO A 328 -21.22 -4.05 -27.32
C PRO A 328 -21.81 -3.55 -26.00
N LEU A 329 -21.98 -4.43 -25.01
CA LEU A 329 -22.55 -4.10 -23.70
C LEU A 329 -21.56 -3.33 -22.83
N LYS A 330 -20.28 -3.71 -22.86
CA LYS A 330 -19.21 -2.96 -22.18
C LYS A 330 -19.13 -1.51 -22.66
N ARG A 331 -19.20 -1.26 -23.98
CA ARG A 331 -19.22 0.10 -24.55
C ARG A 331 -20.45 0.90 -24.13
N LEU A 332 -21.63 0.27 -24.15
CA LEU A 332 -22.87 0.93 -23.73
C LEU A 332 -22.81 1.36 -22.26
N TYR A 333 -22.46 0.46 -21.35
CA TYR A 333 -22.37 0.80 -19.92
C TYR A 333 -21.24 1.77 -19.60
N ALA A 334 -20.11 1.63 -20.31
CA ALA A 334 -19.01 2.59 -20.27
C ALA A 334 -19.47 3.99 -20.69
N GLU A 335 -20.37 4.13 -21.67
CA GLU A 335 -20.86 5.43 -22.08
C GLU A 335 -21.88 5.99 -21.09
N ILE A 336 -22.97 5.27 -20.83
CA ILE A 336 -24.15 5.85 -20.14
C ILE A 336 -24.26 5.52 -18.64
N GLY A 337 -23.42 4.62 -18.14
CA GLY A 337 -23.54 4.07 -16.78
C GLY A 337 -24.59 2.96 -16.67
N ILE A 338 -24.55 2.22 -15.56
CA ILE A 338 -25.49 1.14 -15.27
C ILE A 338 -26.76 1.76 -14.65
N ASN A 339 -27.94 1.35 -15.16
CA ASN A 339 -29.30 1.71 -14.66
C ASN A 339 -29.70 3.21 -14.58
N ARG A 340 -28.87 4.14 -15.07
CA ARG A 340 -29.04 5.59 -14.83
C ARG A 340 -30.09 6.33 -15.69
N LYS A 341 -30.51 5.77 -16.84
CA LYS A 341 -31.45 6.41 -17.78
C LYS A 341 -32.72 5.56 -18.01
N GLU A 342 -33.29 5.02 -16.94
CA GLU A 342 -34.50 4.16 -16.95
C GLU A 342 -34.37 2.84 -17.74
N LYS A 343 -33.25 2.64 -18.46
CA LYS A 343 -32.85 1.36 -19.06
C LYS A 343 -32.24 0.48 -17.99
N LYS A 344 -33.07 -0.35 -17.37
CA LYS A 344 -32.61 -1.40 -16.45
C LYS A 344 -31.67 -2.36 -17.18
N ALA A 345 -30.50 -2.60 -16.60
CA ALA A 345 -29.60 -3.66 -16.97
C ALA A 345 -30.37 -4.98 -16.90
N ARG A 346 -30.27 -5.78 -17.96
CA ARG A 346 -30.94 -7.10 -18.00
C ARG A 346 -30.46 -8.01 -16.87
N LYS A 347 -29.17 -7.89 -16.51
CA LYS A 347 -28.56 -8.51 -15.34
C LYS A 347 -27.61 -7.50 -14.70
N PRO A 348 -27.91 -6.98 -13.50
CA PRO A 348 -26.99 -6.14 -12.76
C PRO A 348 -25.69 -6.92 -12.48
N PRO A 349 -24.50 -6.33 -12.67
CA PRO A 349 -23.24 -6.99 -12.36
C PRO A 349 -23.16 -7.37 -10.89
N ILE A 350 -22.68 -8.58 -10.64
CA ILE A 350 -22.30 -9.05 -9.30
C ILE A 350 -20.87 -8.59 -9.04
N VAL A 351 -20.64 -7.97 -7.89
CA VAL A 351 -19.32 -7.57 -7.42
C VAL A 351 -18.90 -8.56 -6.35
N ASP A 352 -17.72 -9.15 -6.52
CA ASP A 352 -17.13 -10.08 -5.57
C ASP A 352 -16.15 -9.32 -4.66
N TYR A 353 -16.18 -9.70 -3.38
CA TYR A 353 -15.16 -9.38 -2.39
C TYR A 353 -14.67 -10.71 -1.83
N PRO A 354 -13.36 -10.99 -1.88
CA PRO A 354 -12.32 -10.25 -2.60
C PRO A 354 -12.56 -10.27 -4.12
N ALA A 355 -11.81 -9.46 -4.87
CA ALA A 355 -11.89 -9.52 -6.33
C ALA A 355 -11.63 -10.94 -6.86
N PRO A 356 -12.23 -11.37 -7.98
CA PRO A 356 -12.00 -12.71 -8.53
C PRO A 356 -10.53 -12.97 -8.88
N LEU A 357 -9.82 -11.95 -9.35
CA LEU A 357 -8.38 -12.03 -9.60
C LEU A 357 -7.59 -12.38 -8.33
N ASP A 358 -7.87 -11.68 -7.23
CA ASP A 358 -7.18 -11.85 -5.96
C ASP A 358 -7.54 -13.16 -5.27
N THR A 359 -8.80 -13.57 -5.41
CA THR A 359 -9.28 -14.88 -4.98
C THR A 359 -8.51 -15.99 -5.69
N ALA A 360 -8.39 -15.92 -7.03
CA ALA A 360 -7.67 -16.92 -7.80
C ALA A 360 -6.18 -17.00 -7.41
N GLN A 361 -5.51 -15.85 -7.25
CA GLN A 361 -4.11 -15.83 -6.83
C GLN A 361 -3.90 -16.28 -5.39
N THR A 362 -4.83 -15.95 -4.49
CA THR A 362 -4.80 -16.43 -3.11
C THR A 362 -4.94 -17.95 -3.06
N LYS A 363 -5.87 -18.55 -3.83
CA LYS A 363 -6.02 -20.00 -3.97
C LYS A 363 -4.74 -20.67 -4.50
N GLU A 364 -4.19 -20.17 -5.60
CA GLU A 364 -2.94 -20.68 -6.19
C GLU A 364 -1.77 -20.63 -5.18
N ARG A 365 -1.70 -19.55 -4.39
CA ARG A 365 -0.67 -19.41 -3.35
C ARG A 365 -0.86 -20.42 -2.22
N TYR A 366 -2.08 -20.62 -1.74
CA TYR A 366 -2.36 -21.61 -0.70
C TYR A 366 -2.05 -23.03 -1.19
N GLU A 367 -2.42 -23.39 -2.42
CA GLU A 367 -2.05 -24.67 -3.01
C GLU A 367 -0.52 -24.86 -3.09
N THR A 368 0.20 -23.80 -3.49
CA THR A 368 1.67 -23.83 -3.56
C THR A 368 2.31 -23.94 -2.18
N TYR A 369 1.74 -23.26 -1.18
CA TYR A 369 2.20 -23.31 0.20
C TYR A 369 1.98 -24.68 0.82
N ALA A 370 0.79 -25.26 0.67
CA ALA A 370 0.44 -26.59 1.15
C ALA A 370 1.34 -27.69 0.55
N LYS A 371 1.69 -27.58 -0.75
CA LYS A 371 2.66 -28.48 -1.39
C LYS A 371 4.07 -28.36 -0.80
N ARG A 372 4.46 -27.18 -0.32
CA ARG A 372 5.81 -26.87 0.16
C ARG A 372 5.98 -27.11 1.66
N PHE A 373 4.91 -26.99 2.44
CA PHE A 373 4.89 -27.10 3.90
C PHE A 373 3.67 -27.91 4.38
N PRO A 374 3.63 -29.23 4.13
CA PRO A 374 2.46 -30.06 4.42
C PRO A 374 2.06 -30.07 5.90
N ASP A 375 3.01 -29.89 6.82
CA ASP A 375 2.75 -29.91 8.27
C ASP A 375 2.14 -28.60 8.81
N ASN A 376 2.18 -27.51 8.03
CA ASN A 376 1.67 -26.18 8.42
C ASN A 376 0.33 -25.81 7.77
N ALA A 377 -0.26 -26.71 6.97
CA ALA A 377 -1.47 -26.45 6.18
C ALA A 377 -2.77 -26.33 7.00
N ALA A 378 -2.70 -26.34 8.34
CA ALA A 378 -3.87 -26.39 9.23
C ALA A 378 -4.68 -25.08 9.30
N LYS A 379 -4.16 -23.94 8.82
CA LYS A 379 -4.84 -22.63 8.84
C LYS A 379 -5.48 -22.22 7.50
N ASP A 380 -5.17 -22.92 6.42
CA ASP A 380 -5.58 -22.58 5.05
C ASP A 380 -7.03 -22.99 4.65
N PRO A 381 -7.68 -24.02 5.23
CA PRO A 381 -9.01 -24.48 4.75
C PRO A 381 -10.17 -23.54 5.04
N GLU A 382 -10.14 -22.83 6.17
CA GLU A 382 -11.25 -21.97 6.60
C GLU A 382 -11.32 -20.70 5.74
N ASP A 383 -10.18 -20.10 5.43
CA ASP A 383 -10.07 -18.95 4.53
C ASP A 383 -10.55 -19.27 3.11
N LEU A 384 -10.15 -20.44 2.60
CA LEU A 384 -10.60 -20.95 1.29
C LEU A 384 -12.11 -21.16 1.27
N LYS A 385 -12.64 -21.77 2.34
CA LYS A 385 -14.07 -22.00 2.48
C LYS A 385 -14.85 -20.68 2.56
N ASN A 386 -14.36 -19.70 3.33
CA ASN A 386 -15.00 -18.40 3.44
C ASN A 386 -15.03 -17.65 2.09
N MET A 387 -13.99 -17.78 1.24
CA MET A 387 -14.02 -17.29 -0.14
C MET A 387 -15.11 -17.93 -0.96
N ASP A 388 -15.22 -19.26 -0.86
CA ASP A 388 -16.22 -20.02 -1.61
C ASP A 388 -17.64 -19.69 -1.12
N ASP A 389 -17.85 -19.60 0.19
CA ASP A 389 -19.14 -19.22 0.80
C ASP A 389 -19.55 -17.79 0.39
N LEU A 390 -18.61 -16.83 0.36
CA LEU A 390 -18.85 -15.47 -0.14
C LEU A 390 -19.18 -15.46 -1.64
N TYR A 391 -18.45 -16.23 -2.43
CA TYR A 391 -18.72 -16.35 -3.85
C TYR A 391 -20.10 -16.97 -4.12
N ASP A 392 -20.43 -18.07 -3.44
CA ASP A 392 -21.66 -18.83 -3.59
C ASP A 392 -22.88 -18.06 -3.08
N SER A 393 -22.73 -17.28 -2.01
CA SER A 393 -23.81 -16.43 -1.50
C SER A 393 -24.16 -15.28 -2.46
N GLY A 394 -23.26 -14.90 -3.38
CA GLY A 394 -23.50 -13.82 -4.36
C GLY A 394 -22.54 -12.63 -4.23
N GLY A 395 -21.38 -12.85 -3.59
CA GLY A 395 -20.30 -11.88 -3.47
C GLY A 395 -20.61 -10.75 -2.49
N LEU A 396 -19.98 -9.60 -2.72
CA LEU A 396 -20.25 -8.37 -1.99
C LEU A 396 -21.70 -7.91 -2.25
N GLY A 397 -22.13 -7.97 -3.51
CA GLY A 397 -23.48 -7.59 -3.88
C GLY A 397 -23.65 -7.23 -5.35
N THR A 398 -24.70 -6.48 -5.68
CA THR A 398 -25.09 -6.15 -7.05
C THR A 398 -25.02 -4.66 -7.32
N VAL A 399 -24.47 -4.25 -8.46
CA VAL A 399 -24.42 -2.84 -8.86
C VAL A 399 -25.84 -2.33 -9.13
N LEU A 400 -26.26 -1.33 -8.36
CA LEU A 400 -27.53 -0.64 -8.59
C LEU A 400 -27.39 0.43 -9.65
N GLU A 401 -26.42 1.33 -9.52
CA GLU A 401 -26.23 2.43 -10.45
C GLU A 401 -24.76 2.76 -10.60
N SER A 402 -24.38 3.36 -11.73
CA SER A 402 -23.03 3.89 -11.90
C SER A 402 -22.98 5.10 -12.83
N SER A 403 -21.90 5.87 -12.71
CA SER A 403 -21.74 7.14 -13.41
C SER A 403 -21.54 7.02 -14.92
N GLY A 404 -20.87 5.96 -15.38
CA GLY A 404 -20.34 5.86 -16.76
C GLY A 404 -19.19 6.84 -17.00
N TYR A 405 -18.72 6.93 -18.24
CA TYR A 405 -17.62 7.80 -18.67
C TYR A 405 -18.08 9.08 -19.38
N TYR A 406 -19.37 9.18 -19.77
CA TYR A 406 -19.87 10.31 -20.55
C TYR A 406 -19.97 11.62 -19.76
N ARG A 407 -20.26 11.57 -18.45
CA ARG A 407 -20.42 12.80 -17.65
C ARG A 407 -19.07 13.35 -17.18
N LYS A 408 -18.83 14.59 -17.59
CA LYS A 408 -17.76 15.46 -17.08
C LYS A 408 -18.38 16.59 -16.25
N ASN A 409 -17.67 17.07 -15.24
CA ASN A 409 -18.03 18.30 -14.54
C ASN A 409 -17.78 19.52 -15.44
N LYS A 410 -18.07 20.73 -14.93
CA LYS A 410 -17.92 21.98 -15.69
C LYS A 410 -16.48 22.21 -16.18
N GLU A 411 -15.51 21.65 -15.47
CA GLU A 411 -14.08 21.69 -15.75
C GLU A 411 -13.61 20.53 -16.65
N GLY A 412 -14.52 19.75 -17.23
CA GLY A 412 -14.18 18.64 -18.11
C GLY A 412 -13.65 17.38 -17.41
N ARG A 413 -13.64 17.35 -16.07
CA ARG A 413 -13.17 16.21 -15.25
C ARG A 413 -14.25 15.16 -15.10
N ARG A 414 -13.86 13.89 -15.15
CA ARG A 414 -14.77 12.75 -14.99
C ARG A 414 -15.21 12.59 -13.54
N MET A 415 -16.50 12.39 -13.32
CA MET A 415 -17.04 11.91 -12.03
C MET A 415 -17.23 10.40 -12.12
N ASP A 416 -16.44 9.64 -11.37
CA ASP A 416 -16.39 8.18 -11.45
C ASP A 416 -16.93 7.54 -10.17
N TRP A 417 -18.13 6.97 -10.23
CA TRP A 417 -18.80 6.38 -9.07
C TRP A 417 -19.74 5.24 -9.45
N ALA A 418 -20.04 4.38 -8.49
CA ALA A 418 -21.00 3.29 -8.57
C ALA A 418 -21.56 3.00 -7.18
N PHE A 419 -22.83 2.63 -7.14
CA PHE A 419 -23.51 2.17 -5.94
C PHE A 419 -23.74 0.67 -6.03
N ILE A 420 -23.21 -0.07 -5.07
CA ILE A 420 -23.37 -1.53 -4.97
C ILE A 420 -24.33 -1.82 -3.82
N ARG A 421 -25.46 -2.46 -4.09
CA ARG A 421 -26.35 -2.98 -3.05
C ARG A 421 -25.76 -4.26 -2.50
N LEU A 422 -25.50 -4.28 -1.21
CA LEU A 422 -25.00 -5.46 -0.52
C LEU A 422 -25.97 -6.63 -0.54
N ASN A 423 -25.41 -7.83 -0.53
CA ASN A 423 -26.17 -9.05 -0.37
C ASN A 423 -26.69 -9.17 1.08
N VAL A 424 -28.00 -9.44 1.23
CA VAL A 424 -28.69 -9.51 2.53
C VAL A 424 -28.11 -10.62 3.42
N GLN A 425 -27.72 -11.74 2.82
CA GLN A 425 -27.10 -12.85 3.56
C GLN A 425 -25.74 -12.47 4.16
N ASN A 426 -25.05 -11.49 3.57
CA ASN A 426 -23.73 -11.04 3.98
C ASN A 426 -23.79 -9.77 4.84
N GLN A 427 -25.00 -9.21 5.12
CA GLN A 427 -25.16 -7.95 5.88
C GLN A 427 -24.48 -7.96 7.24
N HIS A 428 -24.46 -9.10 7.93
CA HIS A 428 -23.81 -9.28 9.22
C HIS A 428 -22.27 -9.23 9.16
N MET A 429 -21.67 -9.43 7.99
CA MET A 429 -20.23 -9.30 7.76
C MET A 429 -19.80 -7.87 7.46
N PHE A 430 -20.74 -6.92 7.42
CA PHE A 430 -20.46 -5.50 7.16
C PHE A 430 -20.84 -4.72 8.41
N GLY A 431 -19.93 -3.85 8.86
CA GLY A 431 -20.16 -3.07 10.09
C GLY A 431 -21.49 -2.32 10.03
N GLU A 432 -22.32 -2.46 11.08
CA GLU A 432 -23.48 -1.60 11.26
C GLU A 432 -22.98 -0.19 11.62
N ASN A 433 -23.44 0.83 10.89
CA ASN A 433 -23.39 2.17 11.46
C ASN A 433 -24.45 2.23 12.56
N THR A 434 -24.04 1.94 13.79
CA THR A 434 -24.87 2.17 14.97
C THR A 434 -25.14 3.67 15.10
N THR A 435 -26.34 4.09 14.75
CA THR A 435 -26.88 5.42 15.12
C THR A 435 -27.35 5.44 16.58
N ALA A 436 -26.88 4.52 17.41
CA ALA A 436 -27.14 4.55 18.84
C ALA A 436 -26.38 5.73 19.45
N THR A 437 -27.08 6.84 19.63
CA THR A 437 -26.67 7.88 20.56
C THR A 437 -26.57 7.23 21.93
N GLY A 438 -25.35 7.12 22.47
CA GLY A 438 -25.18 6.80 23.89
C GLY A 438 -25.93 7.83 24.75
N PRO A 439 -26.19 7.54 26.04
CA PRO A 439 -26.94 8.42 26.93
C PRO A 439 -26.35 9.84 27.08
N ASN A 440 -25.13 10.08 26.57
CA ASN A 440 -24.45 11.38 26.56
C ASN A 440 -24.18 11.97 25.15
N GLY A 441 -24.81 11.43 24.10
CA GLY A 441 -24.62 11.96 22.73
C GLY A 441 -23.27 11.67 22.08
N THR A 442 -22.43 10.83 22.68
CA THR A 442 -21.15 10.39 22.11
C THR A 442 -21.37 9.25 21.10
N LEU A 443 -20.82 9.39 19.89
CA LEU A 443 -20.72 8.33 18.89
C LEU A 443 -19.63 7.35 19.32
N CYS A 444 -20.00 6.17 19.81
CA CYS A 444 -19.08 5.06 19.99
C CYS A 444 -19.22 4.09 18.82
N HIS A 445 -18.10 3.82 18.11
CA HIS A 445 -17.99 2.68 17.22
C HIS A 445 -17.52 1.48 18.04
N THR A 446 -18.44 0.59 18.41
CA THR A 446 -18.08 -0.75 18.88
C THR A 446 -18.07 -1.70 17.69
N TYR A 447 -16.91 -2.29 17.43
CA TYR A 447 -16.80 -3.50 16.63
C TYR A 447 -17.19 -4.68 17.54
N THR A 448 -18.27 -5.39 17.19
CA THR A 448 -18.52 -6.75 17.67
C THR A 448 -18.38 -7.70 16.51
#